data_AF-A0A8E0NDA3-F1
#
_entry.id   AF-A0A8E0NDA3-F1
#
_cell.length_a   1.000
_cell.length_b   1.000
_cell.length_c   1.000
_cell.angle_alpha   90.00
_cell.angle_beta   90.00
_cell.angle_gamma   90.00
#
_symmetry.space_group_name_H-M   'P 1'
#
loop_
_entity.id
_entity.type
_entity.pdbx_description
1 polymer ?
#
loop_
_entity_poly.entity_id
_entity_poly.type
_entity_poly.pdbx_seq_one_letter_code
_entity_poly.pdbx_strand_id
1 'polypeptide(L)'
;MAARLWGRFIGVRLDAAGRPLALMRDPSGALECIAWRQAGLTFAASSAEPWLIRRLRPDWRIEAQRVHQELHSLVGGTGALMIRGPTALSPGSVQPLPLSEPPEAIWRPMDFAMRSL
;
A
#
# COMPACT_ATOMS: atom_id res chain seq x y z
N MET A 1 -16.70 8.31 3.53
CA MET A 1 -17.38 7.62 2.40
C MET A 1 -16.67 6.33 2.00
N ALA A 2 -15.32 6.32 1.90
CA ALA A 2 -14.52 5.14 1.55
C ALA A 2 -14.64 3.94 2.53
N ALA A 3 -14.83 4.17 3.84
CA ALA A 3 -15.02 3.10 4.84
C ALA A 3 -16.29 2.23 4.64
N ARG A 4 -17.17 2.58 3.70
CA ARG A 4 -18.36 1.79 3.34
C ARG A 4 -18.11 0.86 2.16
N LEU A 5 -16.97 0.98 1.47
CA LEU A 5 -16.59 0.14 0.35
C LEU A 5 -15.84 -1.08 0.89
N TRP A 6 -16.47 -2.24 0.78
CA TRP A 6 -15.92 -3.53 1.16
C TRP A 6 -15.73 -4.40 -0.08
N GLY A 7 -14.62 -5.14 -0.14
CA GLY A 7 -14.29 -5.98 -1.27
C GLY A 7 -12.79 -6.09 -1.48
N ARG A 8 -12.39 -6.52 -2.67
CA ARG A 8 -10.98 -6.73 -3.07
C ARG A 8 -10.61 -5.74 -4.16
N PHE A 9 -10.03 -4.59 -3.78
CA PHE A 9 -9.76 -3.50 -4.72
C PHE A 9 -8.54 -2.65 -4.33
N ILE A 10 -7.98 -1.97 -5.32
CA ILE A 10 -7.09 -0.82 -5.17
C ILE A 10 -7.85 0.40 -5.69
N GLY A 11 -8.01 1.42 -4.85
CA GLY A 11 -8.66 2.67 -5.21
C GLY A 11 -7.65 3.73 -5.62
N VAL A 12 -8.05 4.60 -6.56
CA VAL A 12 -7.30 5.82 -6.91
C VAL A 12 -8.24 7.00 -6.73
N ARG A 13 -7.82 7.98 -5.93
CA ARG A 13 -8.53 9.26 -5.80
C ARG A 13 -7.96 10.25 -6.78
N LEU A 14 -8.82 10.85 -7.59
CA LEU A 14 -8.46 11.87 -8.57
C LEU A 14 -8.89 13.26 -8.09
N ASP A 15 -8.22 14.30 -8.55
CA ASP A 15 -8.69 15.69 -8.44
C ASP A 15 -9.74 16.01 -9.52
N ALA A 16 -10.26 17.24 -9.52
CA ALA A 16 -11.23 17.71 -10.50
C ALA A 16 -10.70 17.71 -11.95
N ALA A 17 -9.38 17.73 -12.14
CA ALA A 17 -8.73 17.64 -13.44
C ALA A 17 -8.36 16.19 -13.82
N GLY A 18 -8.76 15.19 -13.03
CA GLY A 18 -8.47 13.78 -13.26
C GLY A 18 -7.05 13.36 -12.88
N ARG A 19 -6.29 14.18 -12.16
CA ARG A 19 -4.92 13.86 -11.71
C ARG A 19 -4.97 13.03 -10.43
N PRO A 20 -4.14 11.98 -10.29
CA PRO A 20 -4.13 11.15 -9.10
C PRO A 20 -3.60 11.92 -7.89
N LEU A 21 -4.37 11.93 -6.80
CA LEU A 21 -4.05 12.54 -5.52
C LEU A 21 -3.68 11.54 -4.43
N ALA A 22 -4.27 10.34 -4.47
CA ALA A 22 -4.03 9.33 -3.46
C ALA A 22 -4.38 7.93 -3.97
N LEU A 23 -3.79 6.94 -3.33
CA LEU A 23 -4.08 5.52 -3.50
C LEU A 23 -4.80 5.00 -2.24
N MET A 24 -5.62 3.98 -2.38
CA MET A 24 -6.32 3.35 -1.26
C MET A 24 -6.25 1.83 -1.40
N ARG A 25 -5.98 1.16 -0.27
CA ARG A 25 -6.09 -0.30 -0.16
C ARG A 25 -7.40 -0.68 0.53
N ASP A 26 -8.00 -1.81 0.16
CA ASP A 26 -9.22 -2.28 0.81
C ASP A 26 -9.06 -2.41 2.33
N PRO A 27 -10.12 -2.19 3.13
CA PRO A 27 -10.03 -2.22 4.59
C PRO A 27 -9.58 -3.56 5.19
N SER A 28 -9.97 -4.67 4.58
CA SER A 28 -9.66 -6.02 5.07
C SER A 28 -8.25 -6.49 4.74
N GLY A 29 -7.56 -5.81 3.82
CA GLY A 29 -6.28 -6.23 3.29
C GLY A 29 -6.38 -7.39 2.29
N ALA A 30 -7.56 -7.64 1.71
CA ALA A 30 -7.84 -8.76 0.80
C ALA A 30 -7.09 -8.68 -0.53
N LEU A 31 -6.68 -7.48 -0.95
CA LEU A 31 -5.76 -7.25 -2.07
C LEU A 31 -4.52 -6.52 -1.57
N GLU A 32 -3.34 -7.07 -1.88
CA GLU A 32 -2.10 -6.32 -1.70
C GLU A 32 -2.09 -5.06 -2.57
N CYS A 33 -1.38 -4.03 -2.14
CA CYS A 33 -1.16 -2.85 -2.94
C CYS A 33 0.26 -2.35 -2.71
N ILE A 34 1.06 -2.44 -3.76
CA ILE A 34 2.45 -2.01 -3.80
C ILE A 34 2.54 -0.84 -4.77
N ALA A 35 3.12 0.26 -4.33
CA ALA A 35 3.29 1.46 -5.14
C ALA A 35 4.75 1.92 -5.18
N TRP A 36 5.19 2.40 -6.34
CA TRP A 36 6.51 3.00 -6.51
C TRP A 36 6.50 4.04 -7.62
N ARG A 37 7.50 4.91 -7.62
CA ARG A 37 7.69 5.91 -8.68
C ARG A 37 8.92 5.58 -9.50
N GLN A 38 8.79 5.65 -10.82
CA GLN A 38 9.92 5.48 -11.74
C GLN A 38 9.65 6.26 -13.02
N ALA A 39 10.68 6.95 -13.54
CA ALA A 39 10.61 7.71 -14.79
C ALA A 39 9.39 8.68 -14.85
N GLY A 40 9.08 9.34 -13.73
CA GLY A 40 7.96 10.28 -13.63
C GLY A 40 6.58 9.64 -13.47
N LEU A 41 6.47 8.32 -13.61
CA LEU A 41 5.21 7.57 -13.46
C LEU A 41 5.09 6.99 -12.05
N THR A 42 3.85 6.96 -11.54
CA THR A 42 3.51 6.22 -10.32
C THR A 42 2.86 4.90 -10.74
N PHE A 43 3.47 3.81 -10.32
CA PHE A 43 2.92 2.47 -10.48
C PHE A 43 2.22 2.08 -9.19
N ALA A 44 1.03 1.49 -9.31
CA ALA A 44 0.32 0.85 -8.22
C ALA A 44 -0.15 -0.51 -8.72
N ALA A 45 0.23 -1.58 -8.02
CA ALA A 45 -0.03 -2.94 -8.44
C ALA A 45 -0.33 -3.85 -7.24
N SER A 46 -1.12 -4.89 -7.46
CA SER A 46 -1.38 -5.92 -6.46
C SER A 46 -0.28 -6.96 -6.34
N SER A 47 0.66 -6.96 -7.28
CA SER A 47 1.78 -7.90 -7.36
C SER A 47 2.94 -7.27 -8.13
N ALA A 48 4.16 -7.70 -7.82
CA ALA A 48 5.35 -7.36 -8.58
C ALA A 48 5.52 -8.33 -9.76
N GLU A 49 4.74 -8.14 -10.82
CA GLU A 49 4.72 -9.04 -11.97
C GLU A 49 6.10 -9.21 -12.62
N PRO A 50 6.61 -10.44 -12.84
CA PRO A 50 7.98 -10.66 -13.31
C PRO A 50 8.30 -9.95 -14.64
N TRP A 51 7.35 -9.90 -15.57
CA TRP A 51 7.54 -9.22 -16.85
C TRP A 51 7.72 -7.70 -16.68
N LEU A 52 6.98 -7.10 -15.75
CA LEU A 52 7.03 -5.66 -15.48
C LEU A 52 8.35 -5.29 -14.82
N ILE A 53 8.78 -6.07 -13.82
CA ILE A 53 10.06 -5.86 -13.13
C ILE A 53 11.24 -6.06 -14.08
N ARG A 54 11.20 -7.08 -14.96
CA ARG A 54 12.24 -7.28 -15.99
C ARG A 54 12.31 -6.12 -16.98
N ARG A 55 11.16 -5.55 -17.35
CA ARG A 55 11.06 -4.45 -18.32
C ARG A 55 11.51 -3.11 -17.74
N LEU A 56 11.09 -2.81 -16.51
CA LEU A 56 11.36 -1.54 -15.83
C LEU A 56 12.71 -1.53 -15.13
N ARG A 57 13.20 -2.69 -14.65
CA ARG A 57 14.41 -2.82 -13.84
C ARG A 57 14.48 -1.77 -12.72
N PRO A 58 13.48 -1.71 -11.83
CA PRO A 58 13.51 -0.77 -10.74
C PRO A 58 14.71 -1.04 -9.83
N ASP A 59 15.30 -0.01 -9.23
CA ASP A 59 16.44 -0.12 -8.32
C ASP A 59 16.00 -0.60 -6.92
N TRP A 60 15.29 -1.73 -6.88
CA TRP A 60 14.86 -2.35 -5.65
C TRP A 60 16.01 -3.12 -5.01
N ARG A 61 16.14 -3.00 -3.69
CA ARG A 61 17.19 -3.65 -2.92
C ARG A 61 16.58 -4.36 -1.71
N ILE A 62 17.12 -5.51 -1.34
CA ILE A 62 16.74 -6.16 -0.08
C ILE A 62 17.16 -5.25 1.08
N GLU A 63 16.23 -5.03 2.01
CA GLU A 63 16.48 -4.28 3.23
C GLU A 63 16.86 -5.28 4.33
N ALA A 64 18.17 -5.52 4.46
CA ALA A 64 18.68 -6.56 5.36
C ALA A 64 18.24 -6.38 6.82
N GLN A 65 18.10 -5.12 7.28
CA GLN A 65 17.68 -4.86 8.65
C GLN A 65 16.20 -5.21 8.84
N ARG A 66 15.34 -4.92 7.87
CA ARG A 66 13.94 -5.36 7.94
C ARG A 66 13.79 -6.87 7.85
N VAL A 67 14.57 -7.52 6.99
CA VAL A 67 14.59 -8.99 6.92
C VAL A 67 14.98 -9.57 8.28
N HIS A 68 16.03 -9.05 8.90
CA HIS A 68 16.44 -9.48 10.24
C HIS A 68 15.34 -9.28 11.28
N GLN A 69 14.68 -8.12 11.30
CA GLN A 69 13.58 -7.84 12.21
C GLN A 69 12.40 -8.81 12.02
N GLU A 70 12.00 -9.07 10.78
CA GLU A 70 10.88 -9.98 10.49
C GLU A 70 11.19 -11.44 10.84
N LEU A 71 12.44 -11.89 10.71
CA LEU A 71 12.86 -13.23 11.17
C LEU A 71 12.67 -13.43 12.67
N HIS A 72 12.64 -12.34 13.44
CA HIS A 72 12.43 -12.35 14.88
C HIS A 72 11.01 -11.92 15.29
N SER A 73 10.14 -11.60 14.33
CA SER A 73 8.76 -11.19 14.61
C SER A 73 7.86 -12.40 14.87
N LEU A 74 7.02 -12.29 15.91
CA LEU A 74 5.96 -13.28 16.20
C LEU A 74 4.67 -13.04 15.39
N VAL A 75 4.56 -11.87 14.74
CA VAL A 75 3.42 -11.48 13.91
C VAL A 75 3.96 -11.21 12.50
N GLY A 76 3.78 -12.17 11.60
CA GLY A 76 4.29 -12.07 10.23
C GLY A 76 3.39 -11.25 9.30
N GLY A 77 4.01 -10.53 8.36
CA GLY A 77 3.47 -10.40 7.01
C GLY A 77 2.40 -9.34 6.74
N THR A 78 2.15 -8.38 7.65
CA THR A 78 1.23 -7.25 7.39
C THR A 78 1.90 -5.88 7.37
N GLY A 79 3.24 -5.87 7.47
CA GLY A 79 4.07 -4.67 7.64
C GLY A 79 4.75 -4.18 6.36
N ALA A 80 5.79 -3.37 6.57
CA ALA A 80 6.60 -2.82 5.49
C ALA A 80 7.28 -3.93 4.67
N LEU A 81 7.48 -3.69 3.37
CA LEU A 81 8.19 -4.63 2.51
C LEU A 81 9.63 -4.85 2.98
N MET A 82 10.13 -6.07 2.84
CA MET A 82 11.53 -6.45 3.06
C MET A 82 12.48 -5.92 1.96
N ILE A 83 11.94 -5.15 1.02
CA ILE A 83 12.69 -4.48 -0.05
C ILE A 83 12.51 -2.97 0.07
N ARG A 84 13.58 -2.24 -0.27
CA ARG A 84 13.58 -0.78 -0.45
C ARG A 84 13.22 -0.45 -1.90
N GLY A 85 12.48 0.65 -2.08
CA GLY A 85 12.06 1.16 -3.38
C GLY A 85 10.54 1.27 -3.47
N PRO A 86 9.81 0.15 -3.38
CA PRO A 86 8.36 0.19 -3.33
C PRO A 86 7.83 0.39 -1.92
N THR A 87 6.60 0.89 -1.84
CA THR A 87 5.82 1.08 -0.61
C THR A 87 4.62 0.14 -0.64
N ALA A 88 4.47 -0.71 0.36
CA ALA A 88 3.21 -1.43 0.57
C ALA A 88 2.23 -0.51 1.31
N LEU A 89 1.02 -0.40 0.78
CA LEU A 89 -0.05 0.34 1.44
C LEU A 89 -0.63 -0.50 2.57
N SER A 90 -0.87 0.14 3.71
CA SER A 90 -1.56 -0.48 4.83
C SER A 90 -3.04 -0.71 4.50
N PRO A 91 -3.62 -1.87 4.89
CA PRO A 91 -5.06 -2.10 4.80
C PRO A 91 -5.86 -0.97 5.45
N GLY A 92 -6.96 -0.55 4.81
CA GLY A 92 -7.83 0.49 5.36
C GLY A 92 -7.20 1.88 5.46
N SER A 93 -6.14 2.15 4.69
CA SER A 93 -5.50 3.45 4.63
C SER A 93 -5.64 4.11 3.25
N VAL A 94 -5.56 5.43 3.26
CA VAL A 94 -5.34 6.27 2.09
C VAL A 94 -3.89 6.73 2.13
N GLN A 95 -3.16 6.42 1.08
CA GLN A 95 -1.78 6.86 0.86
C GLN A 95 -1.79 8.07 -0.07
N PRO A 96 -1.47 9.28 0.41
CA PRO A 96 -1.36 10.44 -0.46
C PRO A 96 -0.24 10.29 -1.49
N LEU A 97 -0.36 11.07 -2.57
CA LEU A 97 0.70 11.28 -3.55
C LEU A 97 1.28 12.69 -3.37
N PRO A 98 2.61 12.85 -3.26
CA PRO A 98 3.65 11.82 -3.41
C PRO A 98 3.68 10.78 -2.27
N LEU A 99 4.14 9.56 -2.60
CA LEU A 99 4.20 8.41 -1.67
C LEU A 99 5.06 8.64 -0.41
N SER A 100 5.81 9.74 -0.35
CA SER A 100 6.57 10.18 0.83
C SER A 100 5.67 10.77 1.93
N GLU A 101 4.45 11.18 1.60
CA GLU A 101 3.49 11.66 2.58
C GLU A 101 2.97 10.50 3.45
N PRO A 102 2.70 10.73 4.74
CA PRO A 102 2.25 9.68 5.63
C PRO A 102 0.84 9.17 5.25
N PRO A 103 0.57 7.86 5.38
CA PRO A 103 -0.75 7.32 5.13
C PRO A 103 -1.75 7.74 6.21
N GLU A 104 -3.00 7.98 5.80
CA GLU A 104 -4.12 8.26 6.69
C GLU A 104 -5.00 7.01 6.85
N ALA A 105 -5.19 6.54 8.08
CA ALA A 105 -6.11 5.45 8.35
C ALA A 105 -7.55 5.93 8.23
N ILE A 106 -8.32 5.32 7.32
CA ILE A 106 -9.74 5.63 7.10
C ILE A 106 -10.68 4.56 7.65
N TRP A 107 -10.11 3.41 8.05
CA TRP A 107 -10.81 2.34 8.73
C TRP A 107 -9.87 1.64 9.72
N ARG A 108 -10.38 1.32 10.91
CA ARG A 108 -9.71 0.47 11.89
C ARG A 108 -10.72 -0.52 12.46
N PRO A 109 -10.35 -1.78 12.73
CA PRO A 109 -11.25 -2.75 13.36
C PRO A 109 -11.86 -2.24 14.67
N MET A 110 -11.06 -1.53 15.47
CA MET A 110 -11.46 -0.96 16.75
C MET A 110 -12.59 0.06 16.60
N ASP A 111 -12.52 0.93 15.58
CA ASP A 111 -13.54 1.96 15.34
C ASP A 111 -14.90 1.35 14.99
N PHE A 112 -14.92 0.14 14.44
CA PHE A 112 -16.14 -0.61 14.18
C PHE A 112 -16.66 -1.31 15.44
N ALA A 113 -15.79 -2.04 16.14
CA ALA A 113 -16.15 -2.77 17.36
C ALA A 113 -16.73 -1.85 18.44
N MET A 114 -16.16 -0.65 18.61
CA MET A 114 -16.61 0.34 19.59
C MET A 114 -17.98 0.96 19.28
N ARG A 115 -18.54 0.78 18.08
CA ARG A 115 -19.90 1.27 17.74
C ARG A 115 -21.00 0.29 18.16
N SER A 116 -20.63 -0.94 18.51
CA SER A 116 -21.55 -2.00 18.92
C SER A 116 -21.62 -2.17 20.43
N LEU A 117 -20.86 -1.36 21.17
CA LEU A 117 -20.86 -1.23 22.64
C LEU A 117 -21.64 0.03 23.02
#